data_AF-A0A8T1RVW0-F1
#
_entry.id   AF-A0A8T1RVW0-F1
#
_cell.length_a   1.000
_cell.length_b   1.000
_cell.length_c   1.000
_cell.angle_alpha   90.00
_cell.angle_beta   90.00
_cell.angle_gamma   90.00
#
_symmetry.space_group_name_H-M   'P 1'
#
loop_
_entity.id
_entity.type
_entity.pdbx_description
1 polymer ?
#
loop_
_entity_poly.entity_id
_entity_poly.type
_entity_poly.pdbx_seq_one_letter_code
_entity_poly.pdbx_strand_id
1 'polypeptide(L)'
;MVTNFLPHELPLLEGVGTGQGVQSLGLSANTDYSGRYRAAIESVLIFNTMNQLNALLQKENLTDVFHRVEMPTQYCLALLELNGIGFSTTECESQKHVMQAKLNEIEAQAYQMAGHSFSLTSPDDIAEVLFLELKLPPNGDVKIQGNKKTLGYTRRATANGNRVRLGKQFSTTKVQLKHSSHLKNDYQKNSSLLHRSAPCMYESQIC
;
A
#
# COMPACT_ATOMS: atom_id res chain seq x y z
N MET A 1 8.56 -21.09 16.13
CA MET A 1 10.04 -21.22 16.13
C MET A 1 10.47 -22.32 17.09
N VAL A 2 10.17 -22.20 18.39
CA VAL A 2 10.45 -23.25 19.40
C VAL A 2 9.86 -24.62 19.02
N THR A 3 8.63 -24.67 18.49
CA THR A 3 8.01 -25.93 17.99
C THR A 3 8.82 -26.68 16.95
N ASN A 4 9.56 -25.95 16.11
CA ASN A 4 10.27 -26.53 14.97
C ASN A 4 11.72 -26.85 15.28
N PHE A 5 12.37 -26.06 16.15
CA PHE A 5 13.80 -26.19 16.46
C PHE A 5 14.09 -26.80 17.83
N LEU A 6 13.14 -26.73 18.78
CA LEU A 6 13.31 -27.20 20.17
C LEU A 6 12.02 -27.89 20.69
N PRO A 7 11.62 -29.03 20.12
CA PRO A 7 10.38 -29.71 20.54
C PRO A 7 10.43 -30.17 22.01
N HIS A 8 11.62 -30.45 22.55
CA HIS A 8 11.79 -30.92 23.93
C HIS A 8 11.61 -29.81 24.99
N GLU A 9 11.79 -28.54 24.61
CA GLU A 9 11.65 -27.39 25.52
C GLU A 9 10.27 -26.73 25.45
N LEU A 10 9.35 -27.28 24.65
CA LEU A 10 7.97 -26.79 24.53
C LEU A 10 7.20 -26.71 25.85
N PRO A 11 7.35 -27.65 26.81
CA PRO A 11 6.67 -27.54 28.10
C PRO A 11 7.01 -26.27 28.88
N LEU A 12 8.17 -25.64 28.62
CA LEU A 12 8.54 -24.37 29.26
C LEU A 12 7.69 -23.19 28.80
N LEU A 13 7.06 -23.30 27.64
CA LEU A 13 6.17 -22.27 27.10
C LEU A 13 4.70 -22.51 27.48
N GLU A 14 4.39 -23.66 28.05
CA GLU A 14 3.05 -24.03 28.49
C GLU A 14 2.61 -23.11 29.65
N GLY A 15 1.51 -22.39 29.47
CA GLY A 15 0.97 -21.46 30.46
C GLY A 15 1.53 -20.02 30.43
N VAL A 16 2.69 -19.77 29.81
CA VAL A 16 3.30 -18.41 29.74
C VAL A 16 2.64 -17.53 28.66
N GLY A 17 1.80 -18.13 27.82
CA GLY A 17 1.14 -17.47 26.70
C GLY A 17 2.03 -17.39 25.46
N THR A 18 1.41 -17.12 24.30
CA THR A 18 2.14 -16.95 23.05
C THR A 18 2.40 -15.46 22.78
N GLY A 19 3.66 -15.11 22.55
CA GLY A 19 3.97 -13.82 21.91
C GLY A 19 3.46 -13.86 20.48
N GLN A 20 2.51 -12.99 20.13
CA GLN A 20 2.07 -12.87 18.74
C GLN A 20 3.04 -11.99 17.95
N GLY A 21 3.54 -12.52 16.84
CA GLY A 21 4.43 -11.79 15.93
C GLY A 21 5.81 -11.51 16.55
N VAL A 22 6.23 -10.24 16.52
CA VAL A 22 7.54 -9.76 17.02
C VAL A 22 7.52 -9.33 18.49
N GLN A 23 6.39 -9.50 19.18
CA GLN A 23 6.27 -9.09 20.57
C GLN A 23 7.00 -10.09 21.48
N SER A 24 8.01 -9.58 22.19
CA SER A 24 8.73 -10.34 23.22
C SER A 24 7.76 -10.80 24.31
N LEU A 25 7.96 -12.03 24.80
CA LEU A 25 7.18 -12.59 25.92
C LEU A 25 7.31 -11.72 27.18
N GLY A 26 8.46 -11.07 27.37
CA GLY A 26 8.69 -10.08 28.42
C GLY A 26 7.77 -8.85 28.35
N LEU A 27 7.36 -8.43 27.14
CA LEU A 27 6.57 -7.21 26.90
C LEU A 27 5.05 -7.44 26.86
N SER A 28 4.59 -8.68 26.89
CA SER A 28 3.15 -8.97 26.92
C SER A 28 2.50 -8.35 28.17
N ALA A 29 1.44 -7.55 28.00
CA ALA A 29 0.71 -6.98 29.13
C ALA A 29 -0.22 -8.01 29.82
N ASN A 30 -0.39 -9.19 29.24
CA ASN A 30 -1.50 -10.09 29.54
C ASN A 30 -0.99 -11.45 30.04
N THR A 31 -0.68 -11.59 31.34
CA THR A 31 -0.39 -12.92 31.92
C THR A 31 -0.55 -12.99 33.45
N ASP A 32 -0.84 -14.20 33.93
CA ASP A 32 -0.82 -14.63 35.35
C ASP A 32 0.61 -14.73 35.95
N TYR A 33 1.66 -14.65 35.11
CA TYR A 33 3.06 -14.83 35.52
C TYR A 33 3.84 -13.50 35.60
N SER A 34 4.84 -13.45 36.49
CA SER A 34 5.72 -12.30 36.64
C SER A 34 6.59 -12.04 35.39
N GLY A 35 6.83 -10.77 35.05
CA GLY A 35 7.69 -10.39 33.93
C GLY A 35 9.11 -10.99 33.97
N ARG A 36 9.66 -11.20 35.17
CA ARG A 36 10.99 -11.84 35.35
C ARG A 36 10.98 -13.30 34.86
N TYR A 37 9.90 -14.02 35.14
CA TYR A 37 9.74 -15.42 34.73
C TYR A 37 9.68 -15.53 33.21
N ARG A 38 8.92 -14.64 32.56
CA ARG A 38 8.80 -14.60 31.10
C ARG A 38 10.12 -14.26 30.40
N ALA A 39 10.83 -13.24 30.88
CA ALA A 39 12.12 -12.84 30.33
C ALA A 39 13.17 -13.96 30.48
N ALA A 40 13.18 -14.68 31.61
CA ALA A 40 14.08 -15.81 31.83
C ALA A 40 13.81 -16.94 30.82
N ILE A 41 12.55 -17.36 30.67
CA ILE A 41 12.15 -18.40 29.71
C ILE A 41 12.50 -17.99 28.28
N GLU A 42 12.17 -16.76 27.90
CA GLU A 42 12.47 -16.22 26.58
C GLU A 42 13.98 -16.25 26.28
N SER A 43 14.81 -15.82 27.24
CA SER A 43 16.27 -15.81 27.06
C SER A 43 16.86 -17.21 26.82
N VAL A 44 16.40 -18.22 27.57
CA VAL A 44 16.86 -19.61 27.44
C VAL A 44 16.43 -20.19 26.09
N LEU A 45 15.15 -20.04 25.75
CA LEU A 45 14.60 -20.56 24.50
C LEU A 45 15.24 -19.90 23.27
N ILE A 46 15.45 -18.57 23.30
CA ILE A 46 16.14 -17.85 22.21
C ILE A 46 17.57 -18.34 22.07
N PHE A 47 18.32 -18.48 23.16
CA PHE A 47 19.71 -18.94 23.11
C PHE A 47 19.83 -20.33 22.47
N ASN A 48 19.02 -21.29 22.93
CA ASN A 48 19.02 -22.65 22.39
C ASN A 48 18.55 -22.70 20.93
N THR A 49 17.54 -21.89 20.58
CA THR A 49 17.02 -21.84 19.20
C THR A 49 18.07 -21.24 18.27
N MET A 50 18.74 -20.18 18.70
CA MET A 50 19.78 -19.51 17.92
C MET A 50 20.98 -20.45 17.67
N ASN A 51 21.33 -21.29 18.65
CA ASN A 51 22.37 -22.30 18.46
C ASN A 51 21.98 -23.32 17.36
N GLN A 52 20.73 -23.79 17.34
CA GLN A 52 20.23 -24.68 16.29
C GLN A 52 20.21 -24.00 14.91
N LEU A 53 19.75 -22.74 14.85
CA LEU A 53 19.74 -21.96 13.61
C LEU A 53 21.15 -21.70 13.08
N ASN A 54 22.10 -21.39 13.95
CA ASN A 54 23.50 -21.20 13.58
C ASN A 54 24.10 -22.50 13.00
N ALA A 55 23.79 -23.66 13.59
CA ALA A 55 24.24 -24.94 13.04
C ALA A 55 23.68 -25.19 11.62
N LEU A 56 22.43 -24.82 11.36
CA LEU A 56 21.83 -24.91 10.03
C LEU A 56 22.45 -23.91 9.04
N LEU A 57 22.72 -22.68 9.48
CA LEU A 57 23.41 -21.68 8.65
C LEU A 57 24.84 -22.11 8.29
N GLN A 58 25.54 -22.79 9.20
CA GLN A 58 26.86 -23.37 8.93
C GLN A 58 26.77 -24.50 7.92
N LYS A 59 25.78 -25.39 8.06
CA LYS A 59 25.55 -26.51 7.13
C LYS A 59 25.35 -26.02 5.68
N GLU A 60 24.65 -24.90 5.51
CA GLU A 60 24.39 -24.30 4.20
C GLU A 60 25.46 -23.29 3.75
N ASN A 61 26.56 -23.11 4.51
CA ASN A 61 27.61 -22.12 4.26
C ASN A 61 27.11 -20.67 4.17
N LEU A 62 26.04 -20.32 4.90
CA LEU A 62 25.42 -18.99 4.91
C LEU A 62 25.85 -18.14 6.11
N THR A 63 26.72 -18.65 6.97
CA THR A 63 27.14 -18.00 8.22
C THR A 63 27.79 -16.64 7.96
N ASP A 64 28.67 -16.55 6.95
CA ASP A 64 29.36 -15.30 6.61
C ASP A 64 28.38 -14.24 6.08
N VAL A 65 27.43 -14.63 5.23
CA VAL A 65 26.43 -13.72 4.68
C VAL A 65 25.51 -13.21 5.80
N PHE A 66 25.07 -14.09 6.68
CA PHE A 66 24.24 -13.72 7.82
C PHE A 66 24.93 -12.69 8.73
N HIS A 67 26.16 -12.94 9.15
CA HIS A 67 26.86 -12.05 10.08
C HIS A 67 27.41 -10.78 9.44
N ARG A 68 27.88 -10.84 8.19
CA ARG A 68 28.55 -9.70 7.55
C ARG A 68 27.62 -8.82 6.73
N VAL A 69 26.45 -9.33 6.35
CA VAL A 69 25.49 -8.59 5.49
C VAL A 69 24.18 -8.37 6.23
N GLU A 70 23.51 -9.44 6.66
CA GLU A 70 22.16 -9.32 7.25
C GLU A 70 22.18 -8.63 8.61
N MET A 71 23.06 -9.02 9.53
CA MET A 71 23.11 -8.42 10.88
C MET A 71 23.44 -6.91 10.86
N PRO A 72 24.41 -6.41 10.08
CA PRO A 72 24.62 -4.97 9.92
C PRO A 72 23.43 -4.26 9.28
N THR A 73 22.73 -4.92 8.34
CA THR A 73 21.53 -4.34 7.70
C THR A 73 20.41 -4.15 8.71
N GLN A 74 20.18 -5.12 9.61
CA GLN A 74 19.23 -4.98 10.71
C GLN A 74 19.55 -3.77 11.60
N TYR A 75 20.83 -3.56 11.93
CA TYR A 75 21.28 -2.40 12.69
C TYR A 75 21.01 -1.07 11.95
N CYS A 76 21.32 -1.00 10.66
CA CYS A 76 21.03 0.18 9.84
C CYS A 76 19.53 0.48 9.77
N LEU A 77 18.67 -0.54 9.64
CA LEU A 77 17.22 -0.37 9.63
C LEU A 77 16.69 0.13 10.97
N ALA A 78 17.20 -0.41 12.09
CA ALA A 78 16.83 0.08 13.42
C ALA A 78 17.24 1.55 13.62
N LEU A 79 18.42 1.95 13.12
CA LEU A 79 18.86 3.35 13.16
C LEU A 79 17.98 4.25 12.27
N LEU A 80 17.57 3.78 11.09
CA LEU A 80 16.64 4.51 10.23
C LEU A 80 15.26 4.68 10.88
N GLU A 81 14.76 3.65 11.57
CA GLU A 81 13.50 3.72 12.31
C GLU A 81 13.57 4.72 13.47
N LEU A 82 14.66 4.69 14.26
CA LEU A 82 14.88 5.64 15.37
C LEU A 82 15.05 7.08 14.89
N ASN A 83 15.79 7.30 13.80
CA ASN A 83 15.97 8.63 13.22
C ASN A 83 14.65 9.18 12.64
N GLY A 84 13.79 8.30 12.14
CA GLY A 84 12.58 8.67 11.43
C GLY A 84 12.86 9.45 10.15
N ILE A 85 11.83 10.15 9.65
CA ILE A 85 11.94 11.02 8.48
C ILE A 85 11.31 12.38 8.79
N GLY A 86 12.06 13.44 8.54
CA GLY A 86 11.56 14.81 8.69
C GLY A 86 10.46 15.10 7.67
N PHE A 87 9.36 15.70 8.14
CA PHE A 87 8.22 16.05 7.30
C PHE A 87 7.76 17.49 7.57
N SER A 88 7.67 18.31 6.54
CA SER A 88 7.15 19.67 6.65
C SER A 88 5.67 19.71 6.29
N THR A 89 4.83 19.97 7.30
CA THR A 89 3.39 20.14 7.09
C THR A 89 3.09 21.39 6.27
N THR A 90 3.85 22.46 6.42
CA THR A 90 3.63 23.73 5.71
C THR A 90 3.86 23.59 4.21
N GLU A 91 4.93 22.91 3.81
CA GLU A 91 5.21 22.63 2.40
C GLU A 91 4.19 21.65 1.83
N CYS A 92 3.78 20.64 2.61
CA CYS A 92 2.73 19.71 2.21
C CYS A 92 1.40 20.41 1.98
N GLU A 93 0.99 21.33 2.87
CA GLU A 93 -0.24 22.12 2.76
C GLU A 93 -0.18 23.09 1.58
N SER A 94 0.95 23.77 1.38
CA SER A 94 1.19 24.62 0.20
C SER A 94 0.99 23.82 -1.09
N GLN A 95 1.64 22.65 -1.20
CA GLN A 95 1.51 21.78 -2.36
C GLN A 95 0.08 21.24 -2.52
N LYS A 96 -0.59 20.95 -1.40
CA LYS A 96 -2.00 20.53 -1.37
C LYS A 96 -2.89 21.60 -2.00
N HIS A 97 -2.72 22.87 -1.64
CA HIS A 97 -3.48 23.98 -2.23
C HIS A 97 -3.20 24.17 -3.72
N VAL A 98 -1.93 24.06 -4.14
CA VAL A 98 -1.55 24.12 -5.56
C VAL A 98 -2.22 23.00 -6.37
N MET A 99 -2.24 21.77 -5.84
CA MET A 99 -2.92 20.64 -6.48
C MET A 99 -4.43 20.84 -6.52
N GLN A 100 -5.05 21.34 -5.44
CA GLN A 100 -6.48 21.62 -5.42
C GLN A 100 -6.88 22.67 -6.46
N ALA A 101 -6.10 23.74 -6.59
CA ALA A 101 -6.36 24.78 -7.58
C ALA A 101 -6.31 24.23 -9.01
N LYS A 102 -5.29 23.43 -9.33
CA LYS A 102 -5.18 22.77 -10.64
C LYS A 102 -6.31 21.77 -10.89
N LEU A 103 -6.72 21.01 -9.88
CA LEU A 103 -7.85 20.08 -10.00
C LEU A 103 -9.15 20.81 -10.33
N ASN A 104 -9.41 21.93 -9.66
CA ASN A 104 -10.61 22.74 -9.92
C ASN A 104 -10.57 23.36 -11.32
N GLU A 105 -9.40 23.81 -11.79
CA GLU A 105 -9.23 24.34 -13.13
C GLU A 105 -9.53 23.29 -14.20
N ILE A 106 -8.95 22.08 -14.07
CA ILE A 106 -9.16 21.00 -15.03
C ILE A 106 -10.61 20.50 -14.99
N GLU A 107 -11.23 20.47 -13.82
CA GLU A 107 -12.65 20.13 -13.68
C GLU A 107 -13.55 21.15 -14.39
N ALA A 108 -13.27 22.45 -14.26
CA ALA A 108 -14.00 23.49 -14.99
C ALA A 108 -13.82 23.34 -16.51
N GLN A 109 -12.60 23.06 -16.98
CA GLN A 109 -12.34 22.79 -18.39
C GLN A 109 -13.09 21.53 -18.88
N ALA A 110 -13.16 20.48 -18.05
CA ALA A 110 -13.91 19.28 -18.36
C ALA A 110 -15.42 19.55 -18.50
N TYR A 111 -16.01 20.31 -17.58
CA TYR A 111 -17.42 20.70 -17.65
C TYR A 111 -17.71 21.59 -18.86
N GLN A 112 -16.80 22.50 -19.22
CA GLN A 112 -16.94 23.31 -20.42
C GLN A 112 -16.92 22.46 -21.70
N MET A 113 -16.07 21.43 -21.76
CA MET A 113 -16.00 20.52 -22.91
C MET A 113 -17.21 19.57 -23.01
N ALA A 114 -17.77 19.14 -21.88
CA ALA A 114 -18.94 18.28 -21.83
C ALA A 114 -20.27 19.06 -22.00
N GLY A 115 -20.30 20.34 -21.61
CA GLY A 115 -21.50 21.18 -21.68
C GLY A 115 -22.43 21.04 -20.48
N HIS A 116 -22.13 20.18 -19.50
CA HIS A 116 -22.84 20.04 -18.23
C HIS A 116 -21.90 19.60 -17.10
N SER A 117 -22.35 19.72 -15.85
CA SER A 117 -21.63 19.23 -14.67
C SER A 117 -21.84 17.72 -14.48
N PHE A 118 -20.81 16.98 -14.09
CA PHE A 118 -20.86 15.53 -13.81
C PHE A 118 -19.82 15.14 -12.75
N SER A 119 -20.00 14.03 -12.03
CA SER A 119 -19.04 13.67 -10.99
C SER A 119 -17.79 13.00 -11.54
N LEU A 120 -16.61 13.63 -11.36
CA LEU A 120 -15.31 13.04 -11.70
C LEU A 120 -14.88 11.88 -10.77
N THR A 121 -15.63 11.59 -9.71
CA THR A 121 -15.37 10.46 -8.81
C THR A 121 -16.23 9.23 -9.14
N SER A 122 -17.30 9.41 -9.93
CA SER A 122 -18.18 8.34 -10.37
C SER A 122 -17.71 7.79 -11.73
N PRO A 123 -17.29 6.52 -11.82
CA PRO A 123 -16.90 5.93 -13.10
C PRO A 123 -18.09 5.85 -14.08
N ASP A 124 -19.31 5.80 -13.58
CA ASP A 124 -20.53 5.72 -14.40
C ASP A 124 -20.83 7.07 -15.07
N ASP A 125 -20.73 8.18 -14.34
CA ASP A 125 -20.91 9.54 -14.88
C ASP A 125 -19.86 9.84 -15.97
N ILE A 126 -18.61 9.46 -15.75
CA ILE A 126 -17.53 9.64 -16.72
C ILE A 126 -17.78 8.77 -17.97
N ALA A 127 -18.30 7.55 -17.78
CA ALA A 127 -18.63 6.66 -18.89
C ALA A 127 -19.77 7.21 -19.74
N GLU A 128 -20.78 7.81 -19.13
CA GLU A 128 -21.88 8.48 -19.81
C GLU A 128 -21.37 9.63 -20.70
N VAL A 129 -20.60 10.57 -20.16
CA VAL A 129 -20.05 11.69 -20.94
C VAL A 129 -19.11 11.21 -22.06
N LEU A 130 -18.22 10.25 -21.78
CA LEU A 130 -17.26 9.75 -22.78
C LEU A 130 -17.90 8.96 -23.91
N PHE A 131 -18.90 8.12 -23.62
CA PHE A 131 -19.42 7.14 -24.58
C PHE A 131 -20.78 7.50 -25.16
N LEU A 132 -21.64 8.22 -24.43
CA LEU A 132 -22.95 8.62 -24.92
C LEU A 132 -22.87 10.00 -25.60
N GLU A 133 -22.22 10.97 -24.97
CA GLU A 133 -22.19 12.35 -25.48
C GLU A 133 -21.04 12.58 -26.47
N LEU A 134 -19.80 12.29 -26.06
CA LEU A 134 -18.62 12.41 -26.90
C LEU A 134 -18.50 11.29 -27.94
N LYS A 135 -19.39 10.28 -27.89
CA LYS A 135 -19.50 9.13 -28.81
C LYS A 135 -18.16 8.47 -29.12
N LEU A 136 -17.24 8.46 -28.16
CA LEU A 136 -15.94 7.82 -28.35
C LEU A 136 -16.16 6.31 -28.33
N PRO A 137 -15.61 5.53 -29.27
CA PRO A 137 -15.76 4.09 -29.23
C PRO A 137 -15.07 3.53 -27.97
N PRO A 138 -15.71 2.61 -27.22
CA PRO A 138 -15.12 2.03 -26.01
C PRO A 138 -13.77 1.33 -26.29
N ASN A 139 -13.62 0.80 -27.51
CA ASN A 139 -12.42 0.09 -27.96
C ASN A 139 -11.56 0.84 -28.99
N GLY A 140 -11.75 2.14 -29.21
CA GLY A 140 -10.94 2.89 -30.20
C GLY A 140 -11.19 2.49 -31.66
N ASP A 141 -12.12 1.56 -31.93
CA ASP A 141 -12.52 1.19 -33.26
C ASP A 141 -13.65 2.10 -33.74
N VAL A 142 -13.36 2.98 -34.71
CA VAL A 142 -14.37 3.78 -35.40
C VAL A 142 -15.17 2.85 -36.33
N LYS A 143 -16.19 2.19 -35.77
CA LYS A 143 -17.26 1.60 -36.56
C LYS A 143 -18.59 2.12 -36.06
N ILE A 144 -19.10 3.11 -36.78
CA ILE A 144 -20.49 3.53 -36.75
C ILE A 144 -21.34 2.31 -37.10
N GLN A 145 -22.13 1.79 -36.15
CA GLN A 145 -23.33 1.01 -36.47
C GLN A 145 -24.23 0.78 -35.24
N GLY A 146 -25.38 1.48 -35.26
CA GLY A 146 -26.70 0.92 -34.93
C GLY A 146 -27.02 0.62 -33.47
N ASN A 147 -27.95 1.41 -32.92
CA ASN A 147 -28.94 1.06 -31.89
C ASN A 147 -28.84 -0.36 -31.30
N LYS A 148 -28.30 -0.49 -30.08
CA LYS A 148 -28.68 -1.54 -29.12
C LYS A 148 -28.66 -0.99 -27.70
N LYS A 149 -29.86 -0.78 -27.17
CA LYS A 149 -30.12 -0.60 -25.74
C LYS A 149 -29.77 -1.92 -25.05
N THR A 150 -28.82 -1.94 -24.13
CA THR A 150 -28.87 -2.81 -22.94
C THR A 150 -27.75 -2.47 -21.96
N LEU A 151 -28.15 -1.93 -20.82
CA LEU A 151 -27.44 -1.98 -19.56
C LEU A 151 -27.31 -3.46 -19.17
N GLY A 152 -26.09 -3.96 -18.96
CA GLY A 152 -25.88 -5.38 -18.63
C GLY A 152 -24.43 -5.73 -18.33
N TYR A 153 -24.20 -6.20 -17.11
CA TYR A 153 -22.94 -6.69 -16.58
C TYR A 153 -22.62 -8.07 -17.19
N THR A 154 -21.70 -8.17 -18.16
CA THR A 154 -21.18 -9.48 -18.58
C THR A 154 -19.72 -9.46 -19.02
N ARG A 155 -19.04 -10.48 -18.53
CA ARG A 155 -17.60 -10.73 -18.48
C ARG A 155 -17.03 -11.13 -19.85
N ARG A 156 -15.75 -10.79 -20.05
CA ARG A 156 -14.76 -11.24 -21.05
C ARG A 156 -15.18 -12.41 -21.96
N ALA A 157 -15.08 -12.19 -23.28
CA ALA A 157 -14.86 -13.25 -24.27
C ALA A 157 -13.58 -12.96 -25.07
N THR A 158 -12.67 -13.93 -25.08
CA THR A 158 -11.44 -13.97 -25.89
C THR A 158 -11.78 -14.37 -27.33
N ALA A 159 -11.41 -13.56 -28.30
CA ALA A 159 -11.42 -13.95 -29.72
C ALA A 159 -10.14 -13.46 -30.41
N ASN A 160 -9.38 -14.44 -30.89
CA ASN A 160 -8.18 -14.28 -31.72
C ASN A 160 -8.53 -13.63 -33.06
N GLY A 161 -7.68 -12.69 -33.50
CA GLY A 161 -7.73 -12.15 -34.85
C GLY A 161 -6.70 -11.04 -35.06
N ASN A 162 -5.64 -11.35 -35.82
CA ASN A 162 -4.59 -10.42 -36.23
C ASN A 162 -5.17 -9.13 -36.82
N ARG A 163 -4.87 -7.98 -36.19
CA ARG A 163 -4.99 -6.66 -36.82
C ARG A 163 -3.82 -5.76 -36.46
N VAL A 164 -3.24 -5.22 -37.51
CA VAL A 164 -2.17 -4.22 -37.56
C VAL A 164 -2.45 -3.11 -36.55
N ARG A 165 -1.49 -2.90 -35.63
CA ARG A 165 -1.48 -1.81 -34.65
C ARG A 165 -1.29 -0.48 -35.38
N LEU A 166 -2.37 0.18 -35.76
CA LEU A 166 -2.33 1.60 -36.09
C LEU A 166 -2.23 2.39 -34.79
N GLY A 167 -1.25 3.30 -34.71
CA GLY A 167 -0.90 4.03 -33.49
C GLY A 167 -2.11 4.68 -32.82
N LYS A 168 -2.24 4.45 -31.51
CA LYS A 168 -3.32 4.97 -30.67
C LYS A 168 -3.32 6.50 -30.66
N GLN A 169 -4.08 7.12 -31.54
CA GLN A 169 -4.52 8.51 -31.33
C GLN A 169 -5.70 8.47 -30.35
N PHE A 170 -5.41 8.49 -29.06
CA PHE A 170 -6.44 8.79 -28.08
C PHE A 170 -6.82 10.27 -28.24
N SER A 171 -8.13 10.54 -28.35
CA SER A 171 -8.64 11.90 -28.21
C SER A 171 -8.13 12.47 -26.88
N THR A 172 -7.44 13.61 -26.94
CA THR A 172 -6.79 14.30 -25.81
C THR A 172 -7.73 14.41 -24.60
N THR A 173 -9.02 14.63 -24.86
CA THR A 173 -10.11 14.71 -23.88
C THR A 173 -10.25 13.44 -23.02
N LYS A 174 -10.14 12.24 -23.62
CA LYS A 174 -10.26 10.96 -22.88
C LYS A 174 -9.05 10.73 -21.96
N VAL A 175 -7.87 11.15 -22.37
CA VAL A 175 -6.65 11.04 -21.56
C VAL A 175 -6.70 12.05 -20.42
N GLN A 176 -7.10 13.29 -20.71
CA GLN A 176 -7.28 14.34 -19.69
C GLN A 176 -8.31 13.91 -18.63
N LEU A 177 -9.49 13.43 -19.01
CA LEU A 177 -10.53 13.02 -18.05
C LEU A 177 -10.10 11.85 -17.16
N LYS A 178 -9.42 10.84 -17.73
CA LYS A 178 -8.88 9.72 -16.94
C LYS A 178 -7.75 10.14 -16.01
N HIS A 179 -6.92 11.08 -16.44
CA HIS A 179 -5.83 11.57 -15.62
C HIS A 179 -6.36 12.40 -14.44
N SER A 180 -7.36 13.25 -14.70
CA SER A 180 -8.03 14.06 -13.67
C SER A 180 -8.73 13.23 -12.60
N SER A 181 -9.44 12.16 -12.98
CA SER A 181 -10.10 11.29 -12.01
C SER A 181 -9.10 10.53 -11.13
N HIS A 182 -7.98 10.06 -11.70
CA HIS A 182 -6.94 9.41 -10.93
C HIS A 182 -6.28 10.36 -9.92
N LEU A 183 -5.91 11.56 -10.36
CA LEU A 183 -5.32 12.59 -9.50
C LEU A 183 -6.25 13.00 -8.35
N LYS A 184 -7.55 13.12 -8.61
CA LYS A 184 -8.54 13.49 -7.60
C LYS A 184 -8.71 12.39 -6.54
N ASN A 185 -8.71 11.13 -6.95
CA ASN A 185 -8.77 9.98 -6.04
C ASN A 185 -7.51 9.85 -5.17
N ASP A 186 -6.33 10.04 -5.76
CA ASP A 186 -5.06 9.99 -5.02
C ASP A 186 -4.96 11.13 -4.00
N TYR A 187 -5.42 12.33 -4.37
CA TYR A 187 -5.49 13.47 -3.47
C TYR A 187 -6.46 13.25 -2.30
N GLN A 188 -7.67 12.72 -2.56
CA GLN A 188 -8.66 12.42 -1.52
C GLN A 188 -8.12 11.41 -0.49
N LYS A 189 -7.40 10.39 -0.99
CA LYS A 189 -6.78 9.34 -0.16
C LYS A 189 -5.61 9.89 0.67
N ASN A 190 -4.77 10.73 0.10
CA ASN A 190 -3.63 11.33 0.81
C ASN A 190 -4.06 12.41 1.83
N SER A 191 -5.11 13.19 1.53
CA SER A 191 -5.64 14.19 2.48
C SER A 191 -6.23 13.55 3.75
N SER A 192 -6.79 12.35 3.66
CA SER A 192 -7.32 11.62 4.82
C SER A 192 -6.22 10.95 5.67
N LEU A 193 -5.11 10.55 5.04
CA LEU A 193 -3.92 10.04 5.72
C LEU A 193 -3.14 11.13 6.47
N LEU A 194 -3.04 12.34 5.90
CA LEU A 194 -2.41 13.50 6.56
C LEU A 194 -3.15 13.92 7.84
N HIS A 195 -4.48 13.95 7.81
CA HIS A 195 -5.27 14.28 9.02
C HIS A 195 -5.15 13.23 10.14
N ARG A 196 -4.89 11.96 9.81
CA ARG A 196 -4.71 10.88 10.80
C ARG A 196 -3.30 10.80 11.37
N SER A 197 -2.29 11.25 10.64
CA SER A 197 -0.87 11.16 11.04
C SER A 197 -0.35 12.42 11.74
N ALA A 198 -0.97 13.58 11.52
CA ALA A 198 -0.61 14.84 12.20
C ALA A 198 -0.64 14.80 13.74
N PRO A 199 -1.59 14.11 14.43
CA PRO A 199 -1.55 14.07 15.89
C PRO A 199 -0.44 13.17 16.47
N CYS A 200 0.13 12.25 15.68
CA CYS A 200 1.17 11.32 16.17
C CYS A 200 2.60 11.86 16.08
N MET A 201 2.86 12.94 15.33
CA MET A 201 4.21 13.48 15.13
C MET A 201 4.60 14.61 16.09
N TYR A 202 3.64 15.15 16.87
CA TYR A 202 3.92 16.21 17.83
C TYR A 202 4.51 15.73 19.17
N GLU A 203 4.49 14.42 19.43
CA GLU A 203 5.05 13.83 20.67
C GLU A 203 6.54 13.45 20.56
N SER A 204 7.18 13.62 19.40
CA SER A 204 8.60 13.28 19.19
C SER A 204 9.55 14.47 19.25
N GLN A 205 9.07 15.68 19.55
CA GLN A 205 9.91 16.89 19.67
C GLN A 205 10.29 17.26 21.12
N ILE A 206 10.03 16.39 22.10
CA ILE A 206 10.51 16.57 23.47
C ILE A 206 11.25 15.30 23.93
N CYS A 207 12.51 15.18 23.51
CA CYS A 207 13.60 14.47 24.21
C CYS A 207 14.92 14.86 23.55
#